data_AF-A0A1E1WAI8-F1
#
_entry.id   AF-A0A1E1WAI8-F1
#
_cell.length_a   1.000
_cell.length_b   1.000
_cell.length_c   1.000
_cell.angle_alpha   90.00
_cell.angle_beta   90.00
_cell.angle_gamma   90.00
#
_symmetry.space_group_name_H-M   'P 1'
#
loop_
_entity.id
_entity.type
_entity.pdbx_description
1 polymer ?
#
loop_
_entity_poly.entity_id
_entity_poly.type
_entity_poly.pdbx_seq_one_letter_code
_entity_poly.pdbx_strand_id
1 'polypeptide(L)'
;VTPFQENEIIVNFTDYSYDVDDLLKQNLQRLRLDHMNQEERDKISKLCYEFRDIFYSEDIPLTFTNQVKHEIRTTNEDPIYIRPYRHPPAQNLEIQNQVEKLLKDNVIR
;
A
#
# COMPACT_ATOMS: atom_id res chain seq x y z
N VAL A 1 -20.99 -5.54 -21.34
CA VAL A 1 -20.49 -5.43 -19.95
C VAL A 1 -19.72 -6.70 -19.68
N THR A 2 -18.39 -6.65 -19.70
CA THR A 2 -17.56 -7.83 -19.41
C THR A 2 -17.79 -8.25 -17.95
N PRO A 3 -17.97 -9.55 -17.66
CA PRO A 3 -18.23 -10.02 -16.30
C PRO A 3 -17.08 -9.67 -15.38
N PHE A 4 -17.40 -9.24 -14.15
CA PHE A 4 -16.44 -9.12 -13.06
C PHE A 4 -15.88 -10.52 -12.77
N GLN A 5 -14.64 -10.78 -13.15
CA GLN A 5 -13.93 -11.98 -12.73
C GLN A 5 -13.33 -11.71 -11.36
N GLU A 6 -13.74 -12.48 -10.36
CA GLU A 6 -13.08 -12.59 -9.06
C GLU A 6 -11.64 -13.05 -9.29
N ASN A 7 -10.74 -12.11 -9.52
CA ASN A 7 -9.33 -12.39 -9.72
C ASN A 7 -8.58 -11.89 -8.49
N GLU A 8 -7.86 -12.83 -7.87
CA GLU A 8 -7.08 -12.73 -6.65
C GLU A 8 -6.26 -11.43 -6.59
N ILE A 9 -6.23 -10.80 -5.40
CA ILE A 9 -5.24 -9.77 -5.10
C ILE A 9 -3.87 -10.44 -5.22
N ILE A 10 -3.08 -10.03 -6.22
CA ILE A 10 -1.73 -10.53 -6.39
C ILE A 10 -0.89 -9.92 -5.28
N VAL A 11 -0.72 -10.70 -4.21
CA VAL A 11 0.27 -10.43 -3.17
C VAL A 11 1.64 -10.69 -3.77
N ASN A 12 2.48 -9.66 -3.80
CA ASN A 12 3.89 -9.82 -4.14
C ASN A 12 4.52 -10.68 -3.04
N PHE A 13 4.60 -11.99 -3.27
CA PHE A 13 5.35 -12.92 -2.44
C PHE A 13 6.83 -12.56 -2.55
N THR A 14 7.26 -11.65 -1.68
CA THR A 14 8.66 -11.56 -1.27
C THR A 14 8.80 -12.43 -0.04
N ASP A 15 9.94 -13.11 0.08
CA ASP A 15 10.23 -14.10 1.11
C ASP A 15 10.19 -13.49 2.52
N TYR A 16 9.00 -13.43 3.14
CA TYR A 16 8.84 -12.98 4.52
C TYR A 16 9.04 -14.16 5.48
N SER A 17 10.06 -14.05 6.33
CA SER A 17 10.37 -14.97 7.43
C SER A 17 9.40 -14.85 8.63
N TYR A 18 8.41 -13.95 8.57
CA TYR A 18 7.47 -13.65 9.66
C TYR A 18 6.03 -13.98 9.24
N ASP A 19 5.20 -14.37 10.20
CA ASP A 19 3.78 -14.60 9.97
C ASP A 19 3.09 -13.27 9.64
N VAL A 20 2.76 -13.07 8.36
CA VAL A 20 2.05 -11.89 7.83
C VAL A 20 0.75 -11.65 8.60
N ASP A 21 0.11 -12.71 9.09
CA ASP A 21 -1.13 -12.62 9.84
C ASP A 21 -0.95 -11.89 11.18
N ASP A 22 0.21 -12.06 11.82
CA ASP A 22 0.51 -11.40 13.09
C ASP A 22 0.74 -9.89 12.91
N LEU A 23 1.36 -9.47 11.81
CA LEU A 23 1.48 -8.05 11.45
C LEU A 23 0.11 -7.40 11.22
N LEU A 24 -0.79 -8.07 10.49
CA LEU A 24 -2.13 -7.55 10.23
C LEU A 24 -2.96 -7.44 11.52
N LYS A 25 -2.81 -8.39 12.45
CA LYS A 25 -3.45 -8.33 13.77
C LYS A 25 -2.99 -7.14 14.62
N GLN A 26 -1.75 -6.65 14.45
CA GLN A 26 -1.28 -5.48 15.21
C GLN A 26 -2.13 -4.23 14.96
N ASN A 27 -2.69 -4.07 13.76
CA ASN A 27 -3.56 -2.94 13.43
C ASN A 27 -4.85 -2.95 14.25
N LEU A 28 -5.36 -4.12 14.63
CA LEU A 28 -6.57 -4.25 15.43
C LEU A 28 -6.41 -3.67 16.85
N GLN A 29 -5.18 -3.66 17.38
CA GLN A 29 -4.88 -3.09 18.69
C GLN A 29 -4.96 -1.56 18.71
N ARG A 30 -4.86 -0.91 17.54
CA ARG A 30 -4.93 0.55 17.40
C ARG A 30 -6.37 1.08 17.30
N LEU A 31 -7.37 0.20 17.26
CA LEU A 31 -8.78 0.58 17.18
C LEU A 31 -9.26 1.20 18.50
N ARG A 32 -9.72 2.46 18.43
CA ARG A 32 -10.27 3.19 19.58
C ARG A 32 -11.73 2.78 19.81
N LEU A 33 -11.97 1.78 20.67
CA LEU A 33 -13.31 1.23 20.93
C LEU A 33 -13.89 1.60 22.32
N ASP A 34 -13.18 2.41 23.10
CA ASP A 34 -13.52 2.70 24.51
C ASP A 34 -14.86 3.42 24.72
N HIS A 35 -15.39 4.04 23.67
CA HIS A 35 -16.63 4.83 23.71
C HIS A 35 -17.87 4.05 23.27
N MET A 36 -17.71 2.78 22.87
CA MET A 36 -18.77 1.97 22.27
C MET A 36 -19.43 1.06 23.30
N ASN A 37 -20.67 0.66 23.04
CA ASN A 37 -21.34 -0.37 23.83
C ASN A 37 -20.73 -1.76 23.52
N GLN A 38 -20.92 -2.73 24.41
CA GLN A 38 -20.35 -4.08 24.27
C GLN A 38 -20.73 -4.75 22.95
N GLU A 39 -22.01 -4.66 22.54
CA GLU A 39 -22.48 -5.23 21.27
C GLU A 39 -21.84 -4.58 20.05
N GLU A 40 -21.65 -3.25 20.09
CA GLU A 40 -21.07 -2.49 18.98
C GLU A 40 -19.58 -2.82 18.84
N ARG A 41 -18.88 -2.88 19.98
CA ARG A 41 -17.49 -3.28 20.07
C ARG A 41 -17.27 -4.67 19.48
N ASP A 42 -18.11 -5.64 19.83
CA ASP A 42 -17.97 -7.02 19.36
C ASP A 42 -18.23 -7.13 17.85
N LYS A 43 -19.23 -6.42 17.33
CA LYS A 43 -19.54 -6.38 15.89
C LYS A 43 -18.40 -5.75 15.08
N ILE A 44 -17.89 -4.59 15.51
CA ILE A 44 -16.81 -3.88 14.82
C ILE A 44 -15.50 -4.68 14.90
N SER A 45 -15.17 -5.22 16.07
CA SER A 45 -13.96 -6.03 16.24
C SER A 45 -13.97 -7.27 15.34
N LYS A 46 -15.12 -7.96 15.22
CA LYS A 46 -15.27 -9.10 14.32
C LYS A 46 -15.10 -8.70 12.85
N LEU A 47 -15.72 -7.59 12.43
CA LEU A 47 -15.62 -7.08 11.06
C LEU A 47 -14.17 -6.70 10.71
N CYS A 48 -13.49 -5.96 11.58
CA CYS A 48 -12.10 -5.57 11.35
C CYS A 48 -11.15 -6.77 11.34
N TYR A 49 -11.44 -7.82 12.12
CA TYR A 49 -10.68 -9.07 12.09
C TYR A 49 -10.87 -9.87 10.80
N GLU A 50 -12.09 -9.86 10.24
CA GLU A 50 -12.41 -10.50 8.96
C GLU A 50 -11.71 -9.81 7.79
N PHE A 51 -11.73 -8.48 7.75
CA PHE A 51 -11.12 -7.65 6.69
C PHE A 51 -9.78 -7.05 7.12
N ARG A 52 -8.97 -7.81 7.86
CA ARG A 52 -7.71 -7.30 8.44
C ARG A 52 -6.66 -6.97 7.38
N ASP A 53 -6.74 -7.65 6.24
CA ASP A 53 -5.88 -7.53 5.06
C ASP A 53 -6.02 -6.20 4.32
N ILE A 54 -7.15 -5.50 4.50
CA ILE A 54 -7.40 -4.18 3.90
C ILE A 54 -6.55 -3.10 4.58
N PHE A 55 -6.15 -3.30 5.84
CA PHE A 55 -5.39 -2.29 6.58
C PHE A 55 -3.93 -2.27 6.17
N TYR A 56 -3.42 -1.06 5.92
CA TYR A 56 -2.00 -0.83 5.66
C TYR A 56 -1.14 -1.20 6.88
N SER A 57 -0.02 -1.86 6.63
CA SER A 57 1.04 -2.10 7.59
C SER A 57 2.38 -1.77 6.93
N GLU A 58 3.26 -1.04 7.61
CA GLU A 58 4.51 -0.54 7.02
C GLU A 58 5.47 -1.64 6.56
N ASP A 59 5.39 -2.80 7.20
CA ASP A 59 6.24 -3.94 6.92
C ASP A 59 5.72 -4.84 5.79
N ILE A 60 4.46 -4.62 5.37
CA ILE A 60 3.79 -5.37 4.29
C ILE A 60 3.90 -4.57 2.99
N PRO A 61 4.34 -5.16 1.88
CA PRO A 61 4.50 -4.45 0.62
C PRO A 61 3.13 -4.08 0.04
N LEU A 62 3.09 -2.96 -0.69
CA LEU A 62 1.86 -2.54 -1.39
C LEU A 62 1.45 -3.57 -2.44
N THR A 63 0.16 -3.86 -2.49
CA THR A 63 -0.44 -4.72 -3.51
C THR A 63 -0.85 -3.89 -4.73
N PHE A 64 -0.93 -4.52 -5.90
CA PHE A 64 -1.43 -3.89 -7.12
C PHE A 64 -2.35 -4.85 -7.88
N THR A 65 -3.22 -4.30 -8.72
CA THR A 65 -4.09 -5.09 -9.60
C THR A 65 -3.54 -5.10 -11.02
N ASN A 66 -3.61 -6.25 -11.69
CA ASN A 66 -3.23 -6.42 -13.09
C ASN A 66 -4.40 -6.27 -14.06
N GLN A 67 -5.60 -5.93 -13.58
CA GLN A 67 -6.82 -5.90 -14.40
C GLN A 67 -6.82 -4.75 -15.42
N VAL A 68 -6.20 -3.62 -15.10
CA VAL A 68 -6.20 -2.42 -15.95
C VAL A 68 -4.79 -1.88 -16.06
N LYS A 69 -4.36 -1.59 -17.28
CA LYS A 69 -3.14 -0.82 -17.56
C LYS A 69 -3.55 0.58 -17.99
N HIS A 70 -3.05 1.59 -17.28
CA HIS A 70 -3.29 2.99 -17.65
C HIS A 70 -2.33 3.41 -18.76
N GLU A 71 -2.84 4.22 -19.69
CA GLU A 71 -2.07 4.86 -20.75
C GLU A 71 -2.25 6.38 -20.63
N ILE A 72 -1.16 7.13 -20.74
CA ILE A 72 -1.19 8.59 -20.78
C ILE A 72 -1.21 9.01 -22.25
N ARG A 73 -2.34 9.55 -22.71
CA ARG A 73 -2.48 10.06 -24.08
C ARG A 73 -1.86 11.45 -24.19
N THR A 74 -0.74 11.57 -24.90
CA THR A 74 -0.10 12.86 -25.18
C THR A 74 -0.59 13.42 -26.52
N THR A 75 -0.54 14.74 -26.69
CA THR A 75 -0.87 15.39 -27.98
C THR A 75 0.25 15.19 -29.01
N ASN A 76 1.50 15.28 -28.56
CA ASN A 76 2.71 15.09 -29.35
C ASN A 76 3.57 14.01 -28.67
N GLU A 77 4.39 13.31 -29.43
CA GLU A 77 5.27 12.23 -28.94
C GLU A 77 6.69 12.72 -28.60
N ASP A 78 6.97 14.02 -28.77
CA ASP A 78 8.29 14.59 -28.53
C ASP A 78 8.62 14.63 -27.03
N PRO A 79 9.67 13.94 -26.57
CA PRO A 79 10.06 13.98 -25.17
C PRO A 79 10.65 15.34 -24.79
N ILE A 80 10.28 15.83 -23.60
CA ILE A 80 10.80 17.09 -23.05
C ILE A 80 11.84 16.78 -21.97
N TYR A 81 13.08 17.22 -22.18
CA TYR A 81 14.14 17.12 -21.17
C TYR A 81 14.25 18.41 -20.36
N ILE A 82 14.23 18.29 -19.03
CA ILE A 82 14.39 19.41 -18.09
C ILE A 82 15.46 19.02 -17.06
N ARG A 83 16.38 19.94 -16.77
CA ARG A 83 17.39 19.74 -15.72
C ARG A 83 16.68 19.66 -14.35
N PRO A 84 16.97 18.64 -13.52
CA PRO A 84 16.45 18.59 -12.17
C PRO A 84 16.82 19.83 -11.35
N TYR A 85 15.87 20.35 -10.59
CA TYR A 85 16.14 21.46 -9.68
C TYR A 85 17.01 21.01 -8.51
N ARG A 86 17.85 21.92 -8.02
CA ARG A 86 18.65 21.68 -6.81
C ARG A 86 17.74 21.71 -5.59
N HIS A 87 17.82 20.69 -4.76
CA HIS A 87 17.17 20.66 -3.45
C HIS A 87 18.17 21.06 -2.35
N PRO A 88 17.69 21.59 -1.21
CA PRO A 88 18.55 21.93 -0.06
C PRO A 88 19.22 20.69 0.55
N PRO A 89 20.48 20.80 1.04
CA PRO A 89 21.21 19.68 1.64
C PRO A 89 20.49 18.98 2.80
N ALA A 90 19.68 19.72 3.55
CA ALA A 90 18.89 19.19 4.67
C ALA A 90 17.85 18.15 4.24
N GLN A 91 17.43 18.16 2.97
CA GLN A 91 16.43 17.24 2.44
C GLN A 91 17.04 15.99 1.80
N ASN A 92 18.36 15.98 1.51
CA ASN A 92 19.01 14.89 0.79
C ASN A 92 18.79 13.53 1.48
N LEU A 93 18.89 13.50 2.81
CA LEU A 93 18.71 12.28 3.59
C LEU A 93 17.28 11.73 3.46
N GLU A 94 16.29 12.61 3.57
CA GLU A 94 14.88 12.21 3.50
C GLU A 94 14.49 11.77 2.08
N ILE A 95 14.99 12.47 1.06
CA ILE A 95 14.82 12.07 -0.34
C ILE A 95 15.40 10.68 -0.57
N GLN A 96 16.60 10.42 -0.06
CA GLN A 96 17.24 9.11 -0.19
C GLN A 96 16.41 8.01 0.48
N ASN A 97 15.95 8.23 1.72
CA ASN A 97 15.11 7.28 2.44
C ASN A 97 13.82 6.95 1.68
N GLN A 98 13.16 7.96 1.13
CA GLN A 98 11.93 7.76 0.36
C GLN A 98 12.18 7.02 -0.96
N VAL A 99 13.26 7.37 -1.67
CA VAL A 99 13.64 6.68 -2.92
C VAL A 99 13.96 5.22 -2.64
N GLU A 100 14.72 4.91 -1.59
CA GLU A 100 15.03 3.54 -1.17
C GLU A 100 13.78 2.74 -0.82
N LYS A 101 12.83 3.37 -0.10
CA LYS A 101 11.53 2.74 0.20
C LYS A 101 10.76 2.41 -1.07
N LEU A 102 10.64 3.35 -2.00
CA LEU A 102 9.92 3.15 -3.27
C LEU A 102 10.57 2.07 -4.14
N LEU A 103 11.90 1.96 -4.13
CA LEU A 103 12.63 0.89 -4.81
C LEU A 103 12.36 -0.47 -4.17
N LYS A 104 12.40 -0.56 -2.82
CA LYS A 104 12.09 -1.79 -2.08
C LYS A 104 10.67 -2.28 -2.34
N ASP A 105 9.72 -1.35 -2.42
CA ASP A 105 8.30 -1.64 -2.65
C ASP A 105 7.99 -1.91 -4.15
N ASN A 106 9.00 -1.88 -5.04
CA ASN A 106 8.85 -2.04 -6.49
C ASN A 106 7.87 -1.04 -7.15
N VAL A 107 7.71 0.15 -6.56
CA VAL A 107 6.90 1.23 -7.12
C VAL A 107 7.65 1.95 -8.25
N ILE A 108 8.97 2.02 -8.14
CA ILE A 108 9.87 2.60 -9.14
C ILE A 108 10.93 1.56 -9.55
N ARG A 109 11.41 1.64 -10.80
CA ARG A 109 12.38 0.71 -11.39
C ARG A 109 13.38 1.44 -12.29
#